data_AF-A0A1I3Y6N1-F1
#
_entry.id   AF-A0A1I3Y6N1-F1
#
_cell.length_a   1.000
_cell.length_b   1.000
_cell.length_c   1.000
_cell.angle_alpha   90.00
_cell.angle_beta   90.00
_cell.angle_gamma   90.00
#
_symmetry.space_group_name_H-M   'P 1'
#
loop_
_entity.id
_entity.type
_entity.pdbx_description
1 polymer ?
#
loop_
_entity_poly.entity_id
_entity_poly.type
_entity_poly.pdbx_seq_one_letter_code
_entity_poly.pdbx_strand_id
1 'polypeptide(L)'
;MKTSSLCLFSAPFLLTAAIATSGCDKAPAAQTAINYSQAALCKSYNTAHGPVTAPADQAFAIFKIANIDNTKTAKFFFFDPSMFYVDQSTPAQKAGKVIDMNRKLATMDAKSAPAGSNAPPKGQIPKGGAMDVNAYTVALVGTNNPSGGPEAKQYDFDLVYDDWSPEYQSYREGFVSKVLLNKTNPAGSTYSVTADCGTIALN
;
A
#
# COMPACT_ATOMS: atom_id res chain seq x y z
N MET A 1 -76.02 -30.73 -13.11
CA MET A 1 -74.57 -30.58 -12.84
C MET A 1 -74.35 -29.15 -12.37
N LYS A 2 -74.21 -28.93 -11.06
CA LYS A 2 -72.93 -28.70 -10.34
C LYS A 2 -72.10 -27.55 -10.91
N THR A 3 -72.16 -26.42 -10.19
CA THR A 3 -71.08 -25.44 -9.84
C THR A 3 -70.20 -24.91 -10.98
N SER A 4 -69.94 -23.60 -11.10
CA SER A 4 -69.33 -22.81 -10.02
C SER A 4 -69.47 -21.30 -10.24
N SER A 5 -69.69 -20.62 -9.11
CA SER A 5 -69.60 -19.18 -8.92
C SER A 5 -68.14 -18.71 -9.01
N LEU A 6 -67.87 -17.47 -9.42
CA LEU A 6 -66.75 -16.69 -8.89
C LEU A 6 -66.94 -15.19 -9.08
N CYS A 7 -66.80 -14.49 -7.95
CA CYS A 7 -67.13 -13.10 -7.69
C CYS A 7 -66.22 -12.11 -8.43
N LEU A 8 -66.83 -11.04 -8.91
CA LEU A 8 -66.18 -9.77 -9.22
C LEU A 8 -65.75 -9.09 -7.91
N PHE A 9 -64.45 -8.94 -7.70
CA PHE A 9 -63.90 -7.94 -6.79
C PHE A 9 -62.92 -7.06 -7.54
N SER A 10 -63.30 -5.79 -7.66
CA SER A 10 -62.47 -4.67 -8.07
C SER A 10 -61.31 -4.47 -7.10
N ALA A 11 -60.08 -4.43 -7.60
CA ALA A 11 -58.92 -3.93 -6.87
C ALA A 11 -58.32 -2.74 -7.66
N PRO A 12 -58.05 -1.59 -7.01
CA PRO A 12 -57.36 -0.48 -7.65
C PRO A 12 -55.88 -0.85 -7.86
N PHE A 13 -55.46 -0.88 -9.12
CA PHE A 13 -54.06 -1.07 -9.50
C PHE A 13 -53.25 0.17 -9.09
N LEU A 14 -52.55 0.09 -7.96
CA LEU A 14 -51.47 1.02 -7.62
C LEU A 14 -50.25 0.64 -8.47
N LEU A 15 -49.97 1.43 -9.52
CA LEU A 15 -48.67 1.38 -10.20
C LEU A 15 -47.61 2.01 -9.28
N THR A 16 -46.95 1.19 -8.46
CA THR A 16 -45.63 1.53 -7.93
C THR A 16 -44.62 1.45 -9.06
N ALA A 17 -44.32 2.59 -9.68
CA ALA A 17 -43.17 2.74 -10.55
C ALA A 17 -41.89 2.57 -9.71
N ALA A 18 -41.32 1.37 -9.73
CA ALA A 18 -39.98 1.14 -9.23
C ALA A 18 -39.00 1.86 -10.17
N ILE A 19 -38.52 3.03 -9.73
CA ILE A 19 -37.37 3.70 -10.33
C ILE A 19 -36.17 2.83 -9.96
N ALA A 20 -35.89 1.80 -10.76
CA ALA A 20 -34.65 1.07 -10.66
C ALA A 20 -33.54 2.03 -11.05
N THR A 21 -32.91 2.66 -10.06
CA THR A 21 -31.61 3.29 -10.24
C THR A 21 -30.66 2.17 -10.65
N SER A 22 -30.45 2.00 -11.94
CA SER A 22 -29.33 1.26 -12.51
C SER A 22 -28.05 2.02 -12.17
N GLY A 23 -27.68 1.98 -10.89
CA GLY A 23 -26.30 2.15 -10.48
C GLY A 23 -25.53 1.07 -11.22
N CYS A 24 -24.89 1.45 -12.31
CA CYS A 24 -23.75 0.73 -12.83
C CYS A 24 -22.69 0.76 -11.73
N ASP A 25 -22.82 -0.15 -10.76
CA ASP A 25 -21.74 -0.55 -9.89
C ASP A 25 -20.72 -1.24 -10.81
N LYS A 26 -19.94 -0.44 -11.53
CA LYS A 26 -18.72 -0.91 -12.15
C LYS A 26 -17.90 -1.46 -11.00
N ALA A 27 -17.82 -2.78 -10.93
CA ALA A 27 -16.92 -3.47 -10.03
C ALA A 27 -15.57 -2.74 -10.05
N PRO A 28 -14.98 -2.44 -8.89
CA PRO A 28 -13.69 -1.76 -8.84
C PRO A 28 -12.73 -2.45 -9.80
N ALA A 29 -12.04 -1.67 -10.64
CA ALA A 29 -11.05 -2.21 -11.54
C ALA A 29 -10.07 -3.07 -10.73
N ALA A 30 -9.84 -4.32 -11.16
CA ALA A 30 -8.98 -5.26 -10.47
C ALA A 30 -7.62 -4.64 -10.13
N GLN A 31 -7.16 -4.80 -8.89
CA GLN A 31 -5.94 -4.20 -8.35
C GLN A 31 -5.00 -5.29 -7.84
N THR A 32 -3.69 -5.01 -7.90
CA THR A 32 -2.69 -5.80 -7.17
C THR A 32 -2.60 -5.26 -5.75
N ALA A 33 -2.69 -6.12 -4.74
CA ALA A 33 -2.49 -5.70 -3.35
C ALA A 33 -1.06 -5.97 -2.90
N ILE A 34 -0.43 -5.00 -2.25
CA ILE A 34 0.84 -5.15 -1.54
C ILE A 34 0.56 -5.03 -0.05
N ASN A 35 0.79 -6.11 0.68
CA ASN A 35 0.57 -6.17 2.12
C ASN A 35 1.90 -5.90 2.84
N TYR A 36 1.92 -4.90 3.71
CA TYR A 36 3.14 -4.46 4.40
C TYR A 36 2.86 -4.06 5.85
N SER A 37 3.91 -4.00 6.66
CA SER A 37 3.85 -3.40 8.00
C SER A 37 5.05 -2.49 8.22
N GLN A 38 4.87 -1.44 9.02
CA GLN A 38 5.99 -0.72 9.61
C GLN A 38 6.50 -1.54 10.79
N ALA A 39 7.77 -1.93 10.74
CA ALA A 39 8.41 -2.76 11.74
C ALA A 39 9.09 -1.90 12.82
N ALA A 40 9.73 -0.80 12.42
CA ALA A 40 10.51 0.01 13.36
C ALA A 40 10.75 1.44 12.86
N LEU A 41 11.21 2.29 13.79
CA LEU A 41 11.74 3.62 13.53
C LEU A 41 12.95 3.87 14.44
N CYS A 42 14.13 4.11 13.87
CA CYS A 42 15.37 4.22 14.66
C CYS A 42 16.41 5.17 14.06
N LYS A 43 17.36 5.60 14.91
CA LYS A 43 18.54 6.37 14.50
C LYS A 43 19.62 5.52 13.87
N SER A 44 19.74 4.25 14.25
CA SER A 44 20.68 3.33 13.63
C SER A 44 20.13 1.93 13.49
N TYR A 45 20.70 1.15 12.58
CA TYR A 45 20.51 -0.29 12.48
C TYR A 45 21.75 -0.94 11.87
N ASN A 46 21.89 -2.24 12.04
CA ASN A 46 22.99 -3.01 11.44
C ASN A 46 22.61 -3.49 10.04
N THR A 47 23.55 -3.43 9.09
CA THR A 47 23.49 -4.16 7.82
C THR A 47 24.54 -5.26 7.80
N ALA A 48 24.55 -6.09 6.74
CA ALA A 48 25.64 -7.04 6.52
C ALA A 48 27.03 -6.39 6.37
N HIS A 49 27.09 -5.08 6.12
CA HIS A 49 28.32 -4.31 5.93
C HIS A 49 28.69 -3.43 7.14
N GLY A 50 27.91 -3.47 8.21
CA GLY A 50 28.14 -2.70 9.43
C GLY A 50 26.96 -1.80 9.81
N PRO A 51 27.07 -1.07 10.92
CA PRO A 51 26.03 -0.16 11.38
C PRO A 51 25.90 1.04 10.44
N VAL A 52 24.67 1.49 10.23
CA VAL A 52 24.36 2.75 9.56
C VAL A 52 23.59 3.65 10.52
N THR A 53 23.88 4.96 10.46
CA THR A 53 23.31 5.96 11.37
C THR A 53 22.69 7.10 10.57
N ALA A 54 21.46 7.47 10.94
CA ALA A 54 20.72 8.55 10.34
C ALA A 54 21.25 9.91 10.81
N PRO A 55 21.12 10.97 9.99
CA PRO A 55 21.37 12.34 10.41
C PRO A 55 20.53 12.78 11.63
N ALA A 56 20.95 13.85 12.30
CA ALA A 56 20.36 14.33 13.56
C ALA A 56 18.84 14.52 13.50
N ASP A 57 18.30 15.05 12.41
CA ASP A 57 16.86 15.32 12.26
C ASP A 57 16.10 14.22 11.51
N GLN A 58 16.73 13.08 11.28
CA GLN A 58 16.17 11.98 10.49
C GLN A 58 16.19 10.65 11.25
N ALA A 59 15.42 9.69 10.78
CA ALA A 59 15.39 8.33 11.28
C ALA A 59 15.14 7.37 10.12
N PHE A 60 15.51 6.11 10.30
CA PHE A 60 15.18 5.03 9.38
C PHE A 60 13.83 4.45 9.78
N ALA A 61 12.82 4.63 8.93
CA ALA A 61 11.57 3.90 9.01
C ALA A 61 11.75 2.59 8.24
N ILE A 62 11.51 1.47 8.92
CA ILE A 62 11.72 0.13 8.36
C ILE A 62 10.38 -0.55 8.17
N PHE A 63 10.15 -1.06 6.96
CA PHE A 63 8.90 -1.70 6.57
C PHE A 63 9.15 -3.14 6.15
N LYS A 64 8.32 -4.07 6.60
CA LYS A 64 8.27 -5.44 6.09
C LYS A 64 7.24 -5.50 4.96
N ILE A 65 7.67 -5.95 3.79
CA ILE A 65 6.80 -6.33 2.68
C ILE A 65 6.50 -7.83 2.84
N ALA A 66 5.27 -8.16 3.19
CA ALA A 66 4.90 -9.53 3.50
C ALA A 66 4.62 -10.33 2.22
N ASN A 67 3.65 -9.87 1.43
CA ASN A 67 3.25 -10.54 0.20
C ASN A 67 2.62 -9.56 -0.79
N ILE A 68 2.57 -10.02 -2.05
CA ILE A 68 1.93 -9.33 -3.15
C ILE A 68 0.86 -10.27 -3.74
N ASP A 69 -0.38 -9.79 -3.77
CA ASP A 69 -1.54 -10.51 -4.27
C ASP A 69 -2.00 -9.90 -5.60
N ASN A 70 -1.79 -10.64 -6.68
CA ASN A 70 -2.24 -10.32 -8.02
C ASN A 70 -3.36 -11.27 -8.50
N THR A 71 -4.00 -12.01 -7.59
CA THR A 71 -4.96 -13.08 -7.90
C THR A 71 -6.23 -12.57 -8.56
N LYS A 72 -6.62 -11.33 -8.24
CA LYS A 72 -7.85 -10.69 -8.75
C LYS A 72 -7.70 -10.03 -10.10
N THR A 73 -6.48 -9.99 -10.67
CA THR A 73 -6.21 -9.26 -11.91
C THR A 73 -6.06 -10.21 -13.10
N ALA A 74 -6.49 -9.75 -14.27
CA ALA A 74 -6.36 -10.50 -15.51
C ALA A 74 -5.04 -10.24 -16.24
N LYS A 75 -4.09 -9.56 -15.59
CA LYS A 75 -2.86 -9.01 -16.13
C LYS A 75 -1.69 -9.35 -15.20
N PHE A 76 -0.46 -9.31 -15.68
CA PHE A 76 0.68 -9.45 -14.78
C PHE A 76 0.95 -8.13 -14.06
N PHE A 77 1.60 -8.22 -12.90
CA PHE A 77 2.13 -7.05 -12.20
C PHE A 77 3.65 -7.17 -12.17
N PHE A 78 4.35 -6.08 -12.48
CA PHE A 78 5.80 -6.03 -12.32
C PHE A 78 6.12 -5.24 -11.07
N PHE A 79 6.64 -5.95 -10.08
CA PHE A 79 7.03 -5.37 -8.82
C PHE A 79 8.46 -4.84 -8.91
N ASP A 80 8.61 -3.56 -8.61
CA ASP A 80 9.88 -2.87 -8.50
C ASP A 80 9.94 -2.15 -7.15
N PRO A 81 10.71 -2.67 -6.17
CA PRO A 81 10.77 -2.08 -4.83
C PRO A 81 11.38 -0.67 -4.82
N SER A 82 12.07 -0.23 -5.89
CA SER A 82 12.57 1.14 -5.98
C SER A 82 11.45 2.19 -6.14
N MET A 83 10.22 1.75 -6.43
CA MET A 83 9.05 2.61 -6.56
C MET A 83 8.37 2.92 -5.22
N PHE A 84 8.84 2.35 -4.11
CA PHE A 84 8.30 2.69 -2.80
C PHE A 84 8.80 4.05 -2.29
N TYR A 85 7.94 4.75 -1.58
CA TYR A 85 8.29 5.97 -0.85
C TYR A 85 7.37 6.21 0.34
N VAL A 86 7.85 7.04 1.25
CA VAL A 86 7.06 7.64 2.33
C VAL A 86 6.78 9.09 1.94
N ASP A 87 5.51 9.48 1.92
CA ASP A 87 5.10 10.84 1.61
C ASP A 87 4.92 11.68 2.89
N GLN A 88 5.89 12.54 3.18
CA GLN A 88 5.86 13.48 4.31
C GLN A 88 5.43 14.89 3.88
N SER A 89 4.74 15.02 2.73
CA SER A 89 4.25 16.30 2.25
C SER A 89 3.11 16.83 3.12
N THR A 90 3.14 18.11 3.44
CA THR A 90 2.00 18.84 3.98
C THR A 90 0.85 18.91 2.97
N PRO A 91 -0.41 19.16 3.40
CA PRO A 91 -1.53 19.35 2.47
C PRO A 91 -1.26 20.43 1.41
N ALA A 92 -0.59 21.53 1.78
CA ALA A 92 -0.21 22.60 0.85
C ALA A 92 0.77 22.11 -0.23
N GLN A 93 1.76 21.31 0.15
CA GLN A 93 2.70 20.69 -0.81
C GLN A 93 1.99 19.70 -1.74
N LYS A 94 1.02 18.93 -1.23
CA LYS A 94 0.23 17.99 -2.05
C LYS A 94 -0.68 18.70 -3.06
N ALA A 95 -1.13 19.92 -2.76
CA ALA A 95 -1.91 20.76 -3.67
C ALA A 95 -1.05 21.48 -4.72
N GLY A 96 0.28 21.51 -4.53
CA GLY A 96 1.25 22.17 -5.40
C GLY A 96 1.77 21.28 -6.54
N LYS A 97 3.01 21.53 -6.97
CA LYS A 97 3.67 20.70 -7.99
C LYS A 97 4.29 19.46 -7.35
N VAL A 98 4.45 18.39 -8.12
CA VAL A 98 5.10 17.16 -7.66
C VAL A 98 6.50 17.42 -7.09
N ILE A 99 7.24 18.40 -7.64
CA ILE A 99 8.58 18.79 -7.14
C ILE A 99 8.57 19.39 -5.73
N ASP A 100 7.42 19.92 -5.28
CA ASP A 100 7.26 20.50 -3.96
C ASP A 100 6.92 19.44 -2.90
N MET A 101 6.61 18.21 -3.34
CA MET A 101 6.29 17.09 -2.46
C MET A 101 7.54 16.57 -1.74
N ASN A 102 7.41 16.35 -0.44
CA ASN A 102 8.45 15.75 0.39
C ASN A 102 8.33 14.22 0.40
N ARG A 103 8.62 13.60 -0.75
CA ARG A 103 8.67 12.14 -0.88
C ARG A 103 10.06 11.62 -0.49
N LYS A 104 10.09 10.67 0.45
CA LYS A 104 11.31 9.96 0.85
C LYS A 104 11.29 8.59 0.22
N LEU A 105 12.18 8.36 -0.73
CA LEU A 105 12.27 7.05 -1.36
C LEU A 105 12.54 5.99 -0.29
N ALA A 106 11.78 4.91 -0.35
CA ALA A 106 11.97 3.72 0.46
C ALA A 106 12.68 2.71 -0.44
N THR A 107 13.94 3.00 -0.73
CA THR A 107 14.78 2.13 -1.55
C THR A 107 15.70 1.34 -0.63
N MET A 108 15.95 0.10 -1.03
CA MET A 108 17.11 -0.62 -0.56
C MET A 108 17.83 -1.18 -1.77
N ASP A 109 19.14 -0.97 -1.79
CA ASP A 109 20.03 -1.92 -2.42
C ASP A 109 20.34 -3.06 -1.43
N ALA A 110 20.93 -4.16 -1.90
CA ALA A 110 21.28 -5.27 -1.02
C ALA A 110 22.24 -4.87 0.12
N LYS A 111 22.94 -3.72 0.00
CA LYS A 111 23.91 -3.25 0.99
C LYS A 111 23.27 -2.49 2.16
N SER A 112 22.06 -2.00 1.97
CA SER A 112 21.27 -1.25 2.95
C SER A 112 20.20 -2.10 3.64
N ALA A 113 20.10 -3.39 3.29
CA ALA A 113 19.20 -4.31 3.98
C ALA A 113 19.58 -4.46 5.47
N PRO A 114 18.61 -4.42 6.40
CA PRO A 114 18.85 -4.80 7.78
C PRO A 114 19.51 -6.17 7.91
N ALA A 115 20.44 -6.32 8.84
CA ALA A 115 21.19 -7.55 9.04
C ALA A 115 20.24 -8.74 9.32
N GLY A 116 20.49 -9.85 8.62
CA GLY A 116 19.64 -11.05 8.67
C GLY A 116 18.37 -10.98 7.80
N SER A 117 18.09 -9.84 7.18
CA SER A 117 16.93 -9.67 6.30
C SER A 117 17.30 -9.74 4.81
N ASN A 118 16.27 -9.86 3.96
CA ASN A 118 16.41 -9.81 2.51
C ASN A 118 15.85 -8.49 1.98
N ALA A 119 16.45 -7.97 0.90
CA ALA A 119 15.83 -6.94 0.08
C ALA A 119 14.67 -7.53 -0.75
N PRO A 120 13.61 -6.77 -1.06
CA PRO A 120 12.48 -7.30 -1.81
C PRO A 120 12.93 -7.62 -3.23
N PRO A 121 12.46 -8.72 -3.83
CA PRO A 121 12.84 -9.06 -5.19
C PRO A 121 12.23 -8.07 -6.17
N LYS A 122 12.93 -7.77 -7.27
CA LYS A 122 12.35 -7.12 -8.44
C LYS A 122 11.89 -8.19 -9.42
N GLY A 123 10.68 -8.10 -9.96
CA GLY A 123 10.24 -9.06 -10.96
C GLY A 123 8.74 -9.12 -11.23
N GLN A 124 8.37 -10.02 -12.13
CA GLN A 124 7.01 -10.22 -12.58
C GLN A 124 6.24 -11.17 -11.65
N ILE A 125 5.06 -10.76 -11.23
CA ILE A 125 4.03 -11.60 -10.62
C ILE A 125 2.99 -11.93 -11.70
N PRO A 126 2.76 -13.21 -12.00
CA PRO A 126 1.89 -13.60 -13.09
C PRO A 126 0.43 -13.21 -12.83
N LYS A 127 -0.36 -13.17 -13.91
CA LYS A 127 -1.82 -13.04 -13.85
C LYS A 127 -2.39 -14.10 -12.91
N GLY A 128 -3.28 -13.70 -12.00
CA GLY A 128 -3.91 -14.64 -11.07
C GLY A 128 -2.95 -15.20 -10.01
N GLY A 129 -1.70 -14.70 -9.95
CA GLY A 129 -0.68 -15.20 -9.04
C GLY A 129 -0.55 -14.38 -7.75
N ALA A 130 0.28 -14.90 -6.85
CA ALA A 130 0.72 -14.21 -5.64
C ALA A 130 2.19 -14.52 -5.39
N MET A 131 2.85 -13.69 -4.59
CA MET A 131 4.24 -13.86 -4.19
C MET A 131 4.39 -13.55 -2.71
N ASP A 132 4.90 -14.51 -1.94
CA ASP A 132 5.42 -14.24 -0.60
C ASP A 132 6.78 -13.56 -0.74
N VAL A 133 6.87 -12.34 -0.21
CA VAL A 133 8.06 -11.51 -0.34
C VAL A 133 8.92 -11.64 0.92
N ASN A 134 8.32 -11.50 2.10
CA ASN A 134 8.99 -11.55 3.40
C ASN A 134 10.35 -10.83 3.43
N ALA A 135 10.35 -9.61 2.91
CA ALA A 135 11.53 -8.79 2.74
C ALA A 135 11.30 -7.42 3.35
N TYR A 136 12.37 -6.63 3.48
CA TYR A 136 12.29 -5.34 4.16
C TYR A 136 12.65 -4.22 3.20
N THR A 137 12.08 -3.04 3.39
CA THR A 137 12.54 -1.79 2.78
C THR A 137 12.73 -0.74 3.86
N VAL A 138 13.62 0.22 3.62
CA VAL A 138 13.98 1.27 4.56
C VAL A 138 13.82 2.62 3.89
N ALA A 139 13.20 3.57 4.60
CA ALA A 139 13.09 4.96 4.18
C ALA A 139 13.79 5.86 5.20
N LEU A 140 14.57 6.82 4.72
CA LEU A 140 15.14 7.87 5.57
C LEU A 140 14.14 9.03 5.69
N VAL A 141 13.48 9.10 6.85
CA VAL A 141 12.37 10.02 7.11
C VAL A 141 12.78 11.16 8.03
N GLY A 142 12.18 12.34 7.84
CA GLY A 142 12.34 13.46 8.76
C GLY A 142 11.59 13.24 10.07
N THR A 143 12.25 13.48 11.19
CA THR A 143 11.65 13.35 12.53
C THR A 143 10.97 14.62 13.03
N ASN A 144 11.28 15.75 12.39
CA ASN A 144 10.74 17.09 12.62
C ASN A 144 9.45 17.38 11.84
N ASN A 145 9.12 16.58 10.83
CA ASN A 145 7.84 16.65 10.11
C ASN A 145 7.31 15.23 9.80
N PRO A 146 6.92 14.47 10.83
CA PRO A 146 6.94 13.02 10.70
C PRO A 146 5.64 12.38 10.20
N SER A 147 4.55 13.11 9.94
CA SER A 147 3.44 12.53 9.15
C SER A 147 2.55 13.52 8.38
N GLY A 148 2.75 14.82 8.54
CA GLY A 148 1.88 15.85 7.95
C GLY A 148 0.39 15.73 8.35
N GLY A 149 0.05 14.84 9.30
CA GLY A 149 -1.30 14.46 9.72
C GLY A 149 -1.52 14.65 11.22
N PRO A 150 -2.60 14.10 11.80
CA PRO A 150 -2.91 14.24 13.21
C PRO A 150 -1.76 13.79 14.11
N GLU A 151 -1.54 14.47 15.24
CA GLU A 151 -0.46 14.20 16.20
C GLU A 151 -0.42 12.73 16.66
N ALA A 152 -1.57 12.07 16.78
CA ALA A 152 -1.66 10.65 17.11
C ALA A 152 -0.96 9.71 16.11
N LYS A 153 -0.66 10.18 14.90
CA LYS A 153 0.04 9.45 13.83
C LYS A 153 1.45 9.97 13.58
N GLN A 154 2.03 10.72 14.53
CA GLN A 154 3.28 11.46 14.32
C GLN A 154 4.41 10.57 13.76
N TYR A 155 4.45 9.26 14.00
CA TYR A 155 5.49 8.37 13.45
C TYR A 155 4.95 7.10 12.78
N ASP A 156 3.64 7.08 12.53
CA ASP A 156 2.95 5.99 11.86
C ASP A 156 2.93 6.28 10.35
N PHE A 157 4.00 5.90 9.67
CA PHE A 157 4.24 6.23 8.27
C PHE A 157 3.51 5.28 7.33
N ASP A 158 2.85 5.82 6.32
CA ASP A 158 2.31 5.01 5.23
C ASP A 158 3.36 4.83 4.12
N LEU A 159 3.47 3.59 3.65
CA LEU A 159 4.25 3.26 2.47
C LEU A 159 3.36 3.43 1.23
N VAL A 160 3.88 4.18 0.25
CA VAL A 160 3.24 4.43 -1.03
C VAL A 160 4.07 3.79 -2.14
N TYR A 161 3.44 3.41 -3.23
CA TYR A 161 4.08 2.78 -4.38
C TYR A 161 3.66 3.51 -5.66
N ASP A 162 4.63 4.00 -6.42
CA ASP A 162 4.37 4.53 -7.76
C ASP A 162 4.30 3.35 -8.76
N ASP A 163 3.18 3.19 -9.44
CA ASP A 163 2.97 2.11 -10.41
C ASP A 163 3.55 2.40 -11.80
N TRP A 164 4.27 3.52 -11.93
CA TRP A 164 4.95 3.94 -13.14
C TRP A 164 6.40 3.44 -13.14
N SER A 165 6.61 2.26 -13.72
CA SER A 165 7.95 1.75 -14.01
C SER A 165 8.33 1.97 -15.49
N PRO A 166 9.63 2.05 -15.85
CA PRO A 166 10.04 1.99 -17.26
C PRO A 166 9.42 0.80 -18.01
N GLU A 167 9.23 -0.33 -17.32
CA GLU A 167 8.61 -1.55 -17.81
C GLU A 167 7.10 -1.37 -18.10
N TYR A 168 6.39 -0.48 -17.37
CA TYR A 168 5.02 -0.10 -17.72
C TYR A 168 4.93 0.47 -19.14
N GLN A 169 5.93 1.23 -19.60
CA GLN A 169 5.93 1.78 -20.96
C GLN A 169 6.05 0.68 -22.02
N SER A 170 6.81 -0.38 -21.72
CA SER A 170 7.05 -1.50 -22.64
C SER A 170 5.90 -2.50 -22.71
N TYR A 171 5.04 -2.61 -21.69
CA TYR A 171 4.03 -3.68 -21.58
C TYR A 171 2.60 -3.21 -21.23
N ARG A 172 2.23 -1.97 -21.60
CA ARG A 172 0.96 -1.31 -21.23
C ARG A 172 -0.30 -2.17 -21.30
N GLU A 173 -0.42 -3.07 -22.28
CA GLU A 173 -1.62 -3.90 -22.46
C GLU A 173 -1.70 -5.06 -21.45
N GLY A 174 -0.57 -5.58 -20.98
CA GLY A 174 -0.47 -6.72 -20.07
C GLY A 174 -0.26 -6.36 -18.59
N PHE A 175 -0.19 -5.07 -18.27
CA PHE A 175 0.23 -4.56 -16.95
C PHE A 175 -0.94 -4.05 -16.08
N VAL A 176 -0.88 -4.29 -14.77
CA VAL A 176 -1.80 -3.72 -13.77
C VAL A 176 -1.33 -2.32 -13.34
N SER A 177 -2.10 -1.28 -13.69
CA SER A 177 -1.81 0.13 -13.33
C SER A 177 -2.60 0.60 -12.09
N LYS A 178 -2.90 -0.31 -11.16
CA LYS A 178 -3.59 0.02 -9.91
C LYS A 178 -3.08 -0.89 -8.81
N VAL A 179 -2.32 -0.31 -7.89
CA VAL A 179 -1.79 -1.00 -6.72
C VAL A 179 -2.54 -0.52 -5.48
N LEU A 180 -2.94 -1.47 -4.64
CA LEU A 180 -3.52 -1.21 -3.33
C LEU A 180 -2.48 -1.52 -2.25
N LEU A 181 -2.18 -0.56 -1.39
CA LEU A 181 -1.23 -0.73 -0.29
C LEU A 181 -2.00 -0.98 1.00
N ASN A 182 -1.81 -2.17 1.59
CA ASN A 182 -2.48 -2.59 2.80
C ASN A 182 -1.49 -2.64 3.95
N LYS A 183 -1.59 -1.67 4.87
CA LYS A 183 -0.83 -1.70 6.12
C LYS A 183 -1.46 -2.70 7.09
N THR A 184 -0.70 -3.70 7.52
CA THR A 184 -1.17 -4.83 8.35
C THR A 184 -0.91 -4.65 9.83
N ASN A 185 -0.31 -3.52 10.23
CA ASN A 185 -0.15 -3.18 11.64
C ASN A 185 -1.53 -3.06 12.33
N PRO A 186 -1.68 -3.50 13.59
CA PRO A 186 -2.91 -3.31 14.34
C PRO A 186 -3.32 -1.83 14.41
N ALA A 187 -4.64 -1.58 14.42
CA ALA A 187 -5.15 -0.23 14.61
C ALA A 187 -4.66 0.36 15.95
N GLY A 188 -4.24 1.62 15.92
CA GLY A 188 -3.67 2.30 17.09
C GLY A 188 -2.22 1.95 17.40
N SER A 189 -1.50 1.26 16.49
CA SER A 189 -0.05 1.08 16.61
C SER A 189 0.65 2.44 16.69
N THR A 190 1.51 2.59 17.70
CA THR A 190 2.32 3.79 17.90
C THR A 190 3.79 3.47 17.69
N TYR A 191 4.52 4.40 17.10
CA TYR A 191 5.96 4.28 16.91
C TYR A 191 6.66 5.44 17.60
N SER A 192 7.87 5.17 18.09
CA SER A 192 8.78 6.18 18.62
C SER A 192 10.14 6.02 17.97
N VAL A 193 10.89 7.11 17.89
CA VAL A 193 12.27 7.06 17.39
C VAL A 193 13.15 6.43 18.46
N THR A 194 13.64 5.23 18.19
CA THR A 194 14.58 4.53 19.05
C THR A 194 16.03 4.84 18.66
N ALA A 195 16.99 4.65 19.58
CA ALA A 195 18.40 4.85 19.26
C ALA A 195 18.88 3.82 18.23
N ASP A 196 18.56 2.55 18.44
CA ASP A 196 18.95 1.44 17.56
C ASP A 196 17.75 0.52 17.36
N CYS A 197 17.50 0.11 16.11
CA CYS A 197 16.53 -0.94 15.80
C CYS A 197 17.00 -2.34 16.22
N GLY A 198 18.28 -2.50 16.59
CA GLY A 198 18.89 -3.77 16.96
C GLY A 198 18.83 -4.79 15.81
N THR A 199 18.84 -6.07 16.15
CA THR A 199 18.30 -7.09 15.24
C THR A 199 16.79 -6.89 15.24
N ILE A 200 16.28 -6.26 14.18
CA ILE A 200 14.83 -6.20 13.93
C ILE A 200 14.28 -7.60 14.17
N ALA A 201 13.22 -7.74 14.96
CA ALA A 201 12.58 -9.05 15.13
C ALA A 201 12.07 -9.50 13.76
N LEU A 202 12.89 -10.29 13.05
CA LEU A 202 12.61 -10.86 11.75
C LEU A 202 11.65 -12.05 11.95
N ASN A 203 10.44 -11.73 12.41
CA ASN A 203 9.32 -12.66 12.47
C ASN A 203 8.53 -12.48 11.18
#